data_AF-A0A8S4QFC9-F1
#
_entry.id   AF-A0A8S4QFC9-F1
#
_cell.length_a   1.000
_cell.length_b   1.000
_cell.length_c   1.000
_cell.angle_alpha   90.00
_cell.angle_beta   90.00
_cell.angle_gamma   90.00
#
_symmetry.space_group_name_H-M   'P 1'
#
loop_
_entity.id
_entity.type
_entity.pdbx_description
1 polymer ?
#
loop_
_entity_poly.entity_id
_entity_poly.type
_entity_poly.pdbx_seq_one_letter_code
_entity_poly.pdbx_strand_id
1 'polypeptide(L)'
;MQSKYGGLYDLSNCTAHKLIQDIAKTLYKRLRIILEQDGAEIDGCLRLTKTYRKRHPHFADFQLILSTLHSIQDAEEKPRDQIHECDLLAFAVHSYVIDSIPFEKVQVAYLKYLDKITATVSVWAKSLPL
;
A
#
# COMPACT_ATOMS: atom_id res chain seq x y z
N MET A 1 1.19 -4.24 6.09
CA MET A 1 0.31 -5.15 5.34
C MET A 1 0.10 -4.63 3.93
N GLN A 2 -0.49 -3.45 3.74
CA GLN A 2 -0.57 -2.83 2.39
C GLN A 2 0.80 -2.60 1.73
N SER A 3 1.83 -2.27 2.51
CA SER A 3 3.21 -2.18 2.00
C SER A 3 3.83 -3.52 1.57
N LYS A 4 3.31 -4.65 2.08
CA LYS A 4 3.78 -6.01 1.74
C LYS A 4 2.97 -6.57 0.56
N TYR A 5 1.66 -6.40 0.59
CA TYR A 5 0.73 -6.92 -0.41
C TYR A 5 0.18 -5.78 -1.27
N GLY A 6 0.93 -5.41 -2.31
CA GLY A 6 0.56 -4.33 -3.21
C GLY A 6 -0.78 -4.58 -3.92
N GLY A 7 -1.03 -5.83 -4.32
CA GLY A 7 -2.29 -6.24 -4.97
C GLY A 7 -3.51 -6.33 -4.03
N LEU A 8 -3.35 -6.07 -2.72
CA LEU A 8 -4.45 -6.18 -1.76
C LEU A 8 -5.57 -5.17 -2.03
N TYR A 9 -5.22 -3.97 -2.50
CA TYR A 9 -6.22 -2.96 -2.83
C TYR A 9 -7.07 -3.41 -4.02
N ASP A 10 -6.44 -3.94 -5.05
CA ASP A 10 -7.12 -4.42 -6.26
C ASP A 10 -7.99 -5.63 -5.97
N LEU A 11 -7.49 -6.59 -5.17
CA LEU A 11 -8.29 -7.71 -4.67
C LEU A 11 -9.51 -7.20 -3.89
N SER A 12 -9.33 -6.14 -3.11
CA SER A 12 -10.43 -5.55 -2.35
C SER A 12 -11.47 -4.85 -3.22
N ASN A 13 -11.13 -4.38 -4.43
CA ASN A 13 -12.09 -3.79 -5.36
C ASN A 13 -13.17 -4.81 -5.76
N CYS A 14 -12.80 -6.09 -5.94
CA CYS A 14 -13.73 -7.17 -6.30
C CYS A 14 -14.84 -7.40 -5.25
N THR A 15 -14.62 -6.95 -4.02
CA THR A 15 -15.57 -7.06 -2.90
C THR A 15 -16.17 -5.71 -2.49
N ALA A 16 -16.11 -4.69 -3.35
CA ALA A 16 -16.52 -3.31 -3.03
C ALA A 16 -15.89 -2.80 -1.72
N HIS A 17 -14.61 -3.12 -1.53
CA HIS A 17 -13.81 -2.81 -0.35
C HIS A 17 -14.20 -3.49 0.98
N LYS A 18 -15.16 -4.42 1.00
CA LYS A 18 -15.51 -5.18 2.21
C LYS A 18 -14.32 -5.93 2.80
N LEU A 19 -13.45 -6.49 1.95
CA LEU A 19 -12.24 -7.21 2.40
C LEU A 19 -11.35 -6.37 3.32
N ILE A 20 -10.94 -5.19 2.88
CA ILE A 20 -10.08 -4.30 3.69
C ILE A 20 -10.82 -3.84 4.96
N GLN A 21 -12.13 -3.56 4.87
CA GLN A 21 -12.92 -3.15 6.02
C GLN A 21 -12.97 -4.25 7.10
N ASP A 22 -13.19 -5.49 6.73
CA ASP A 22 -13.30 -6.60 7.68
C ASP A 22 -11.95 -7.02 8.26
N ILE A 23 -10.88 -6.92 7.47
CA ILE A 23 -9.50 -7.00 7.98
C ILE A 23 -9.27 -5.90 9.02
N ALA A 24 -9.61 -4.65 8.73
CA ALA A 24 -9.42 -3.53 9.65
C ALA A 24 -10.21 -3.72 10.96
N LYS A 25 -11.47 -4.16 10.89
CA LYS A 25 -12.27 -4.53 12.08
C LYS A 25 -11.59 -5.63 12.90
N THR A 26 -11.03 -6.63 12.24
CA THR A 26 -10.33 -7.74 12.92
C THR A 26 -9.06 -7.27 13.61
N LEU A 27 -8.26 -6.44 12.94
CA LEU A 27 -7.06 -5.82 13.52
C LEU A 27 -7.43 -4.95 14.73
N TYR A 28 -8.46 -4.12 14.60
CA TYR A 28 -8.95 -3.27 15.68
C TYR A 28 -9.37 -4.08 16.91
N LYS A 29 -10.16 -5.15 16.71
CA LYS A 29 -10.56 -6.05 17.82
C LYS A 29 -9.35 -6.66 18.51
N ARG A 30 -8.37 -7.16 17.77
CA ARG A 30 -7.14 -7.75 18.33
C ARG A 30 -6.31 -6.73 19.10
N LEU A 31 -6.18 -5.51 18.58
CA LEU A 31 -5.47 -4.42 19.25
C LEU A 31 -6.19 -4.00 20.54
N ARG A 32 -7.52 -3.96 20.52
CA ARG A 32 -8.33 -3.67 21.71
C ARG A 32 -8.13 -4.72 22.80
N ILE A 33 -8.13 -6.01 22.46
CA ILE A 33 -7.84 -7.09 23.41
C ILE A 33 -6.46 -6.93 24.03
N ILE A 34 -5.45 -6.55 23.24
CA ILE A 34 -4.10 -6.31 23.75
C ILE A 34 -4.09 -5.12 24.71
N LEU A 35 -4.80 -4.03 24.42
CA LEU A 35 -4.93 -2.89 25.32
C LEU A 35 -5.68 -3.25 26.62
N GLU A 36 -6.70 -4.10 26.55
CA GLU A 36 -7.44 -4.55 27.72
C GLU A 36 -6.59 -5.47 28.63
N GLN A 37 -5.65 -6.23 28.08
CA GLN A 37 -4.80 -7.16 28.82
C GLN A 37 -3.49 -6.54 29.32
N ASP A 38 -2.82 -5.77 28.47
CA ASP A 38 -1.46 -5.25 28.70
C ASP A 38 -1.45 -3.72 28.84
N GLY A 39 -2.61 -3.07 28.95
CA GLY A 39 -2.76 -1.61 28.82
C GLY A 39 -1.87 -0.77 29.75
N ALA A 40 -1.63 -1.25 30.98
CA ALA A 40 -0.72 -0.59 31.92
C ALA A 40 0.73 -0.58 31.42
N GLU A 41 1.12 -1.60 30.65
CA GLU A 41 2.42 -1.74 30.02
C GLU A 41 2.45 -1.22 28.59
N ILE A 42 1.43 -0.52 28.07
CA ILE A 42 1.45 0.01 26.71
C ILE A 42 1.48 1.54 26.76
N ASP A 43 2.67 2.09 26.52
CA ASP A 43 2.88 3.53 26.39
C ASP A 43 3.07 3.87 24.90
N GLY A 44 1.95 4.10 24.22
CA GLY A 44 1.90 4.58 22.84
C GLY A 44 1.83 3.50 21.74
N CYS A 45 1.61 4.00 20.51
CA CYS A 45 1.29 3.17 19.32
C CYS A 45 2.41 2.22 18.90
N LEU A 46 3.67 2.59 19.11
CA LEU A 46 4.81 1.75 18.73
C LEU A 46 4.85 0.46 19.56
N ARG A 47 4.66 0.58 20.88
CA ARG A 47 4.68 -0.57 21.79
C ARG A 47 3.48 -1.48 21.55
N LEU A 48 2.29 -0.88 21.35
CA LEU A 48 1.09 -1.60 20.93
C LEU A 48 1.31 -2.40 19.63
N THR A 49 1.89 -1.78 18.60
CA THR A 49 2.16 -2.45 17.32
C THR A 49 3.18 -3.57 17.48
N LYS A 50 4.22 -3.38 18.29
CA LYS A 50 5.20 -4.45 18.58
C LYS A 50 4.56 -5.63 19.29
N THR A 51 3.74 -5.39 20.32
CA THR A 51 3.03 -6.44 21.05
C THR A 51 2.06 -7.18 20.13
N TYR A 52 1.33 -6.46 19.29
CA TYR A 52 0.49 -7.06 18.26
C TYR A 52 1.30 -7.99 17.34
N ARG A 53 2.46 -7.55 16.85
CA ARG A 53 3.28 -8.37 15.94
C ARG A 53 3.98 -9.56 16.61
N LYS A 54 4.22 -9.51 17.92
CA LYS A 54 4.66 -10.69 18.69
C LYS A 54 3.58 -11.77 18.71
N ARG A 55 2.31 -11.39 18.89
CA ARG A 55 1.16 -12.33 18.95
C ARG A 55 0.62 -12.72 17.57
N HIS A 56 0.78 -11.84 16.58
CA HIS A 56 0.30 -12.01 15.21
C HIS A 56 1.44 -11.71 14.22
N PRO A 57 2.34 -12.68 13.99
CA PRO A 57 3.49 -12.51 13.10
C PRO A 57 3.11 -12.22 11.65
N HIS A 58 3.99 -11.53 10.93
CA HIS A 58 3.76 -11.12 9.54
C HIS A 58 3.55 -12.27 8.54
N PHE A 59 4.08 -13.47 8.81
CA PHE A 59 3.87 -14.63 7.93
C PHE A 59 2.41 -15.09 7.91
N ALA A 60 1.63 -14.77 8.94
CA ALA A 60 0.21 -15.11 9.02
C ALA A 60 -0.70 -14.07 8.33
N ASP A 61 -0.15 -12.95 7.84
CA ASP A 61 -0.95 -11.88 7.23
C ASP A 61 -1.69 -12.40 5.98
N PHE A 62 -1.08 -13.27 5.17
CA PHE A 62 -1.74 -13.86 4.00
C PHE A 62 -2.95 -14.73 4.37
N GLN A 63 -2.81 -15.56 5.40
CA GLN A 63 -3.91 -16.41 5.89
C GLN A 63 -5.07 -15.57 6.42
N LEU A 64 -4.79 -14.42 7.05
CA LEU A 64 -5.83 -13.46 7.44
C LEU A 64 -6.57 -12.90 6.23
N ILE A 65 -5.85 -12.51 5.17
CA ILE A 65 -6.45 -11.99 3.94
C ILE A 65 -7.32 -13.06 3.27
N LEU A 66 -6.78 -14.26 3.08
CA LEU A 66 -7.45 -15.37 2.40
C LEU A 66 -8.71 -15.82 3.15
N SER A 67 -8.62 -16.03 4.46
CA SER A 67 -9.78 -16.43 5.28
C SER A 67 -10.87 -15.35 5.31
N THR A 68 -10.50 -14.07 5.32
CA THR A 68 -11.47 -12.97 5.25
C THR A 68 -12.15 -12.93 3.89
N LEU A 69 -11.40 -13.10 2.79
CA LEU A 69 -11.96 -13.17 1.44
C LEU A 69 -12.95 -14.33 1.31
N HIS A 70 -12.57 -15.53 1.74
CA HIS A 70 -13.44 -16.71 1.68
C HIS A 70 -14.69 -16.52 2.54
N SER A 71 -14.59 -15.89 3.71
CA SER A 71 -15.75 -15.60 4.55
C SER A 71 -16.74 -14.67 3.85
N ILE A 72 -16.26 -13.67 3.09
CA ILE A 72 -17.10 -12.79 2.29
C ILE A 72 -17.74 -13.55 1.12
N GLN A 73 -16.96 -14.39 0.43
CA GLN A 73 -17.47 -15.19 -0.70
C GLN A 73 -18.52 -16.20 -0.26
N ASP A 74 -18.28 -16.90 0.85
CA ASP A 74 -19.24 -17.82 1.45
C ASP A 74 -20.55 -17.09 1.82
N ALA A 75 -20.46 -15.87 2.39
CA ALA A 75 -21.63 -15.07 2.73
C ALA A 75 -22.39 -14.51 1.51
N GLU A 76 -21.71 -14.39 0.37
CA GLU A 76 -22.28 -13.96 -0.91
C GLU A 76 -22.65 -15.15 -1.82
N GLU A 77 -22.56 -16.39 -1.30
CA GLU A 77 -22.78 -17.64 -2.05
C GLU A 77 -21.94 -17.76 -3.32
N LYS A 78 -20.75 -17.13 -3.32
CA LYS A 78 -19.80 -17.16 -4.42
C LYS A 78 -18.80 -18.31 -4.24
N PRO A 79 -18.31 -18.90 -5.34
CA PRO A 79 -17.21 -19.84 -5.26
C PRO A 79 -15.97 -19.16 -4.68
N ARG A 80 -15.16 -19.93 -3.94
CA ARG A 80 -13.93 -19.44 -3.33
C ARG A 80 -12.85 -19.24 -4.37
N ASP A 81 -12.22 -18.07 -4.37
CA ASP A 81 -11.07 -17.81 -5.23
C ASP A 81 -9.83 -18.55 -4.69
N GLN A 82 -9.08 -19.15 -5.61
CA GLN A 82 -7.78 -19.75 -5.33
C GLN A 82 -6.69 -18.73 -5.67
N ILE A 83 -6.37 -17.87 -4.70
CA ILE A 83 -5.25 -16.92 -4.80
C ILE A 83 -4.05 -17.45 -4.04
N HIS A 84 -2.85 -17.14 -4.53
CA HIS A 84 -1.59 -17.44 -3.85
C HIS A 84 -0.95 -16.16 -3.28
N GLU A 85 -0.06 -16.32 -2.30
CA GLU A 85 0.60 -15.16 -1.67
C GLU A 85 1.40 -14.35 -2.70
N CYS A 86 2.05 -15.02 -3.66
CA CYS A 86 2.83 -14.40 -4.73
C CYS A 86 1.99 -13.44 -5.59
N ASP A 87 0.72 -13.74 -5.79
CA ASP A 87 -0.18 -12.92 -6.63
C ASP A 87 -0.45 -11.55 -5.98
N LEU A 88 -0.40 -11.49 -4.65
CA LEU A 88 -0.57 -10.25 -3.88
C LEU A 88 0.74 -9.50 -3.64
N LEU A 89 1.86 -10.23 -3.65
CA LEU A 89 3.21 -9.67 -3.53
C LEU A 89 3.70 -9.04 -4.83
N ALA A 90 3.17 -9.50 -5.98
CA ALA A 90 3.46 -8.91 -7.27
C ALA A 90 3.04 -7.43 -7.21
N PHE A 91 4.03 -6.56 -7.02
CA PHE A 91 3.93 -5.21 -7.51
C PHE A 91 3.48 -5.37 -8.96
N ALA A 92 2.36 -4.77 -9.34
CA ALA A 92 2.16 -4.42 -10.73
C ALA A 92 3.31 -3.45 -11.02
N VAL A 93 4.50 -3.99 -11.34
CA VAL A 93 5.53 -3.30 -12.07
C VAL A 93 4.80 -2.98 -13.35
N HIS A 94 4.16 -1.82 -13.36
CA HIS A 94 3.87 -1.12 -14.57
C HIS A 94 5.27 -0.91 -15.12
N SER A 95 5.73 -1.88 -15.90
CA SER A 95 6.89 -1.74 -16.74
C SER A 95 6.47 -0.59 -17.64
N TYR A 96 6.80 0.62 -17.22
CA TYR A 96 6.72 1.77 -18.07
C TYR A 96 7.76 1.48 -19.13
N VAL A 97 7.36 0.73 -20.15
CA VAL A 97 8.17 0.50 -21.33
C VAL A 97 8.39 1.90 -21.88
N ILE A 98 9.61 2.41 -21.76
CA ILE A 98 9.96 3.78 -22.17
C ILE A 98 9.59 3.97 -23.66
N ASP A 99 9.63 2.89 -24.44
CA ASP A 99 9.22 2.86 -25.86
C ASP A 99 7.72 3.11 -26.10
N SER A 100 6.87 3.08 -25.06
CA SER A 100 5.42 3.36 -25.16
C SER A 100 5.04 4.81 -24.88
N ILE A 101 6.00 5.65 -24.46
CA ILE A 101 5.73 7.06 -24.18
C ILE A 101 5.77 7.82 -25.52
N PRO A 102 4.68 8.47 -25.95
CA PRO A 102 4.68 9.27 -27.17
C PRO A 102 5.74 10.37 -27.09
N PHE A 103 6.47 10.56 -28.19
CA PHE A 103 7.55 11.54 -28.27
C PHE A 103 7.11 12.94 -27.85
N GLU A 104 5.86 13.34 -28.16
CA GLU A 104 5.35 14.66 -27.75
C GLU A 104 5.34 14.83 -26.22
N LYS A 105 5.04 13.77 -25.46
CA LYS A 105 5.05 13.84 -23.99
C LYS A 105 6.45 13.96 -23.43
N VAL A 106 7.43 13.32 -24.06
CA VAL A 106 8.85 13.45 -23.71
C VAL A 106 9.33 14.88 -24.00
N GLN A 107 8.96 15.43 -25.16
CA GLN A 107 9.32 16.79 -25.57
C GLN A 107 8.73 17.85 -24.64
N VAL A 108 7.47 17.70 -24.22
CA VAL A 108 6.83 18.61 -23.26
C VAL A 108 7.54 18.57 -21.90
N ALA A 109 7.90 17.38 -21.42
CA ALA A 109 8.64 17.25 -20.16
C ALA A 109 10.03 17.88 -20.28
N TYR A 110 10.74 17.63 -21.38
CA TYR A 110 12.04 18.21 -21.68
C TYR A 110 12.01 19.74 -21.67
N LEU A 111 11.10 20.35 -22.42
CA LEU A 111 10.97 21.81 -22.51
C LEU A 111 10.68 22.44 -21.15
N LYS A 112 9.78 21.83 -20.36
CA LYS A 112 9.45 22.31 -19.02
C LYS A 112 10.67 22.37 -18.08
N TYR A 113 11.52 21.35 -18.11
CA TYR A 113 12.73 21.34 -17.29
C TYR A 113 13.82 22.25 -17.86
N LEU A 114 13.95 22.33 -19.18
CA LEU A 114 14.88 23.23 -19.85
C LEU A 114 14.57 24.70 -19.53
N ASP A 115 13.30 25.10 -19.58
CA ASP A 115 12.87 26.45 -19.21
C ASP A 115 13.20 26.77 -17.75
N LYS A 116 12.97 25.81 -16.84
CA LYS A 116 13.25 25.98 -15.41
C LYS A 116 14.74 26.11 -15.14
N ILE A 117 15.58 25.32 -15.81
CA ILE A 117 17.03 25.39 -15.70
C ILE A 117 17.52 26.72 -16.27
N THR A 118 17.07 27.10 -17.47
CA THR A 118 17.44 28.36 -18.14
C THR A 118 17.07 29.57 -17.29
N ALA A 119 15.86 29.58 -16.70
CA ALA A 119 15.43 30.64 -15.80
C ALA A 119 16.32 30.74 -14.55
N THR A 120 16.67 29.61 -13.95
CA THR A 120 17.54 29.56 -12.76
C THR A 120 18.94 30.07 -13.07
N VAL A 121 19.54 29.63 -14.18
CA VAL A 121 20.87 30.08 -14.64
C VAL A 121 20.84 31.56 -15.01
N SER A 122 19.77 32.04 -15.64
CA SER A 122 19.63 33.46 -16.01
C SER A 122 19.50 34.38 -14.80
N VAL A 123 18.78 33.95 -13.76
CA VAL A 123 18.70 34.68 -12.48
C VAL A 123 20.07 34.70 -11.82
N TRP A 124 20.77 33.56 -11.79
CA TRP A 124 22.11 33.47 -11.22
C TRP A 124 23.12 34.35 -11.97
N ALA A 125 23.12 34.32 -13.31
CA ALA A 125 23.98 35.15 -14.15
C ALA A 125 23.76 36.65 -13.93
N LYS A 126 22.52 37.08 -13.70
CA LYS A 126 22.18 38.48 -13.38
C LYS A 126 22.53 38.89 -11.96
N SER A 127 22.73 37.93 -11.06
CA SER A 127 23.05 38.18 -9.65
C SER A 127 24.56 38.21 -9.35
N LEU A 128 25.40 37.95 -10.35
CA LEU A 128 26.84 38.10 -10.25
C LEU A 128 27.23 39.59 -10.30
N PRO A 129 27.89 40.14 -9.27
CA PRO A 129 28.44 41.49 -9.33
C PRO A 129 29.60 41.56 -10.33
N LEU A 130 29.62 42.62 -11.13
CA LEU A 130 30.75 43.01 -12.00
C LEU A 130 32.05 43.18 -11.21
#